data_AF-B7QLY1-F1
#
_entry.id   AF-B7QLY1-F1
#
_cell.length_a   1.000
_cell.length_b   1.000
_cell.length_c   1.000
_cell.angle_alpha   90.00
_cell.angle_beta   90.00
_cell.angle_gamma   90.00
#
_symmetry.space_group_name_H-M   'P 1'
#
loop_
_entity.id
_entity.type
_entity.pdbx_description
1 polymer ?
#
loop_
_entity_poly.entity_id
_entity_poly.type
_entity_poly.pdbx_seq_one_letter_code
_entity_poly.pdbx_strand_id
1 'polypeptide(L)'
;MAPKRNNMVPNGHFHKDWQRYVKTWFNQPMRKKRRHTKRIKKARAIAPRPVKGSLRPVVRCPTFKYNTKQRLGKGFSLEELKAAGIQKRVARTIGISVDYRRRNKSVESLQQNVQRLKEYKSKLILVPRKAAKPAKADASVSSTPLTLFSFGIGSGFFRSVCSGII
;
A
#
# COMPACT_ATOMS: atom_id res chain seq x y z
N MET A 1 28.30 34.22 23.01
CA MET A 1 28.89 35.21 22.09
C MET A 1 28.01 36.43 22.05
N ALA A 2 28.56 37.62 22.31
CA ALA A 2 27.87 38.85 21.99
C ALA A 2 27.65 38.94 20.46
N PRO A 3 26.48 39.37 19.98
CA PRO A 3 26.27 39.56 18.55
C PRO A 3 27.24 40.63 18.03
N LYS A 4 27.98 40.29 16.97
CA LYS A 4 28.89 41.22 16.29
C LYS A 4 28.18 41.79 15.06
N ARG A 5 28.13 43.12 14.92
CA ARG A 5 27.46 43.84 13.82
C ARG A 5 25.96 43.47 13.71
N ASN A 6 25.33 43.80 12.59
CA ASN A 6 23.92 43.55 12.32
C ASN A 6 23.67 42.11 11.82
N ASN A 7 23.89 41.12 12.69
CA ASN A 7 23.62 39.71 12.39
C ASN A 7 22.28 39.26 13.00
N MET A 8 21.64 38.28 12.38
CA MET A 8 20.43 37.65 12.93
C MET A 8 20.73 37.01 14.29
N VAL A 9 19.85 37.26 15.28
CA VAL A 9 19.97 36.66 16.61
C VAL A 9 19.85 35.14 16.50
N PRO A 10 20.87 34.36 16.89
CA PRO A 10 20.84 32.91 16.75
C PRO A 10 19.87 32.29 17.77
N ASN A 11 18.80 31.64 17.29
CA ASN A 11 17.89 30.83 18.10
C ASN A 11 18.26 29.33 18.02
N GLY A 12 19.50 29.01 18.40
CA GLY A 12 20.02 27.65 18.38
C GLY A 12 19.52 26.84 19.57
N HIS A 13 18.79 25.75 19.33
CA HIS A 13 18.20 24.92 20.39
C HIS A 13 19.22 23.92 20.97
N PHE A 14 20.36 24.43 21.44
CA PHE A 14 21.49 23.65 21.96
C PHE A 14 21.77 23.92 23.45
N HIS A 15 20.75 24.36 24.20
CA HIS A 15 20.86 24.76 25.62
C HIS A 15 20.97 23.58 26.61
N LYS A 16 20.73 22.34 26.15
CA LYS A 16 20.85 21.11 26.95
C LYS A 16 22.08 20.32 26.50
N ASP A 17 22.45 19.28 27.24
CA ASP A 17 23.49 18.32 26.83
C ASP A 17 23.04 17.51 25.61
N TRP A 18 23.16 18.12 24.43
CA TRP A 18 22.80 17.57 23.14
C TRP A 18 23.88 16.63 22.59
N GLN A 19 25.13 16.81 23.02
CA GLN A 19 26.28 16.02 22.55
C GLN A 19 26.13 14.55 22.91
N ARG A 20 25.56 14.25 24.10
CA ARG A 20 25.23 12.88 24.53
C ARG A 20 24.21 12.17 23.63
N TYR A 21 23.35 12.92 22.92
CA TYR A 21 22.24 12.36 22.12
C TYR A 21 22.42 12.54 20.61
N VAL A 22 23.67 12.70 20.15
CA VAL A 22 23.97 12.83 18.73
C VAL A 22 23.67 11.51 18.01
N LYS A 23 22.63 11.54 17.15
CA LYS A 23 22.27 10.41 16.29
C LYS A 23 23.16 10.38 15.07
N THR A 24 24.10 9.44 15.02
CA THR A 24 24.93 9.18 13.84
C THR A 24 24.22 8.28 12.81
N TRP A 25 24.63 8.38 11.55
CA TRP A 25 24.04 7.64 10.42
C TRP A 25 24.95 6.56 9.83
N PHE A 26 26.04 6.18 10.51
CA PHE A 26 26.99 5.16 10.04
C PHE A 26 26.35 3.80 9.80
N ASN A 27 25.29 3.46 10.55
CA ASN A 27 24.54 2.22 10.39
C ASN A 27 23.51 2.25 9.23
N GLN A 28 23.36 3.35 8.49
CA GLN A 28 22.40 3.47 7.39
C GLN A 28 22.58 2.40 6.28
N PRO A 29 23.78 2.12 5.74
CA PRO A 29 23.98 1.08 4.73
C PRO A 29 23.62 -0.32 5.25
N MET A 30 24.07 -0.67 6.47
CA MET A 30 23.72 -1.96 7.09
C MET A 30 22.23 -2.09 7.38
N ARG A 31 21.55 -1.00 7.76
CA ARG A 31 20.09 -0.98 7.89
C ARG A 31 19.38 -1.22 6.56
N LYS A 32 19.89 -0.70 5.43
CA LYS A 32 19.36 -0.97 4.08
C LYS A 32 19.54 -2.46 3.72
N LYS A 33 20.74 -3.02 3.88
CA LYS A 33 21.03 -4.44 3.63
C LYS A 33 20.12 -5.36 4.46
N ARG A 34 19.99 -5.10 5.76
CA ARG A 34 19.11 -5.84 6.67
C ARG A 34 17.62 -5.79 6.27
N ARG A 35 17.11 -4.63 5.83
CA ARG A 35 15.72 -4.53 5.34
C ARG A 35 15.53 -5.33 4.06
N HIS A 36 16.52 -5.35 3.17
CA HIS A 36 16.48 -6.13 1.94
C HIS A 36 16.46 -7.64 2.21
N THR A 37 17.39 -8.16 3.03
CA THR A 37 17.41 -9.59 3.38
C THR A 37 16.12 -10.04 4.07
N LYS A 38 15.55 -9.20 4.95
CA LYS A 38 14.24 -9.46 5.57
C LYS A 38 13.11 -9.54 4.55
N ARG A 39 13.13 -8.71 3.49
CA ARG A 39 12.14 -8.79 2.40
C ARG A 39 12.29 -10.07 1.60
N ILE A 40 13.52 -10.49 1.28
CA ILE A 40 13.78 -11.77 0.58
C ILE A 40 13.30 -12.94 1.42
N LYS A 41 13.67 -12.99 2.71
CA LYS A 41 13.22 -14.04 3.63
C LYS A 41 11.69 -14.10 3.71
N LYS A 42 11.03 -12.94 3.80
CA LYS A 42 9.57 -12.83 3.77
C LYS A 42 8.98 -13.33 2.46
N ALA A 43 9.61 -13.05 1.32
CA ALA A 43 9.16 -13.51 0.01
C ALA A 43 9.13 -15.03 -0.09
N ARG A 44 10.24 -15.67 0.31
CA ARG A 44 10.37 -17.13 0.32
C ARG A 44 9.33 -17.79 1.23
N ALA A 45 9.07 -17.20 2.40
CA ALA A 45 8.10 -17.76 3.36
C ALA A 45 6.63 -17.62 2.95
N ILE A 46 6.28 -16.62 2.13
CA ILE A 46 4.90 -16.30 1.76
C ILE A 46 4.53 -16.83 0.36
N ALA A 47 5.52 -17.33 -0.40
CA ALA A 47 5.30 -17.93 -1.71
C ALA A 47 4.14 -18.95 -1.65
N PRO A 48 3.14 -18.85 -2.54
CA PRO A 48 3.13 -18.13 -3.82
C PRO A 48 2.62 -16.67 -3.77
N ARG A 49 2.24 -16.13 -2.60
CA ARG A 49 1.61 -14.79 -2.52
C ARG A 49 2.63 -13.64 -2.68
N PRO A 50 2.22 -12.49 -3.25
CA PRO A 50 3.12 -11.35 -3.44
C PRO A 50 3.49 -10.65 -2.12
N VAL A 51 4.74 -10.18 -2.03
CA VAL A 51 5.34 -9.58 -0.80
C VAL A 51 4.78 -8.20 -0.47
N LYS A 52 4.30 -7.46 -1.48
CA LYS A 52 3.80 -6.08 -1.37
C LYS A 52 2.60 -5.96 -0.42
N GLY A 53 1.97 -7.08 -0.08
CA GLY A 53 0.92 -7.20 0.92
C GLY A 53 -0.47 -7.05 0.31
N SER A 54 -1.45 -6.85 1.19
CA SER A 54 -2.86 -6.78 0.82
C SER A 54 -3.21 -5.57 -0.04
N LEU A 55 -4.22 -5.69 -0.90
CA LEU A 55 -4.77 -4.58 -1.67
C LEU A 55 -5.29 -3.47 -0.74
N ARG A 56 -5.05 -2.22 -1.15
CA ARG A 56 -5.47 -1.01 -0.44
C ARG A 56 -6.27 -0.10 -1.39
N PRO A 57 -7.30 0.61 -0.91
CA PRO A 57 -8.13 1.48 -1.73
C PRO A 57 -7.37 2.75 -2.15
N VAL A 58 -7.89 3.40 -3.18
CA VAL A 58 -7.44 4.73 -3.59
C VAL A 58 -8.26 5.76 -2.81
N VAL A 59 -7.58 6.68 -2.13
CA VAL A 59 -8.18 7.67 -1.24
C VAL A 59 -7.55 9.04 -1.48
N ARG A 60 -8.37 10.08 -1.41
CA ARG A 60 -7.95 11.48 -1.51
C ARG A 60 -7.41 12.00 -0.18
N CYS A 61 -6.47 12.94 -0.19
CA CYS A 61 -6.02 13.60 1.03
C CYS A 61 -7.09 14.58 1.57
N PRO A 62 -7.17 14.81 2.89
CA PRO A 62 -8.31 15.50 3.50
C PRO A 62 -8.31 17.03 3.38
N THR A 63 -7.15 17.67 3.22
CA THR A 63 -7.05 19.14 3.22
C THR A 63 -7.23 19.73 1.83
N PHE A 64 -7.72 20.98 1.75
CA PHE A 64 -7.91 21.68 0.48
C PHE A 64 -6.65 21.70 -0.39
N LYS A 65 -5.50 22.02 0.20
CA LYS A 65 -4.19 22.05 -0.50
C LYS A 65 -3.80 20.71 -1.15
N TYR A 66 -4.24 19.57 -0.60
CA TYR A 66 -3.79 18.25 -1.05
C TYR A 66 -4.91 17.35 -1.59
N ASN A 67 -6.15 17.81 -1.67
CA ASN A 67 -7.28 17.02 -2.14
C ASN A 67 -7.09 16.51 -3.60
N THR A 68 -6.29 17.20 -4.41
CA THR A 68 -5.91 16.78 -5.77
C THR A 68 -5.00 15.55 -5.79
N LYS A 69 -4.29 15.27 -4.69
CA LYS A 69 -3.40 14.12 -4.57
C LYS A 69 -4.16 12.88 -4.12
N GLN A 70 -3.90 11.76 -4.80
CA GLN A 70 -4.42 10.44 -4.44
C GLN A 70 -3.33 9.63 -3.76
N ARG A 71 -3.73 8.80 -2.78
CA ARG A 71 -2.83 7.92 -2.02
C ARG A 71 -3.50 6.58 -1.76
N LEU A 72 -2.71 5.58 -1.39
CA LEU A 72 -3.22 4.31 -0.91
C LEU A 72 -3.71 4.46 0.54
N GLY A 73 -4.98 4.11 0.76
CA GLY A 73 -5.63 4.18 2.07
C GLY A 73 -5.21 3.05 3.02
N LYS A 74 -5.90 2.93 4.17
CA LYS A 74 -5.69 1.83 5.11
C LYS A 74 -6.37 0.54 4.67
N GLY A 75 -7.64 0.64 4.26
CA GLY A 75 -8.45 -0.50 3.80
C GLY A 75 -9.79 -0.05 3.22
N PHE A 76 -10.43 -0.98 2.50
CA PHE A 76 -11.74 -0.81 1.89
C PHE A 76 -12.84 -0.66 2.95
N SER A 77 -13.85 0.15 2.63
CA SER A 77 -15.05 0.33 3.44
C SER A 77 -15.95 -0.90 3.34
N LEU A 78 -16.84 -1.09 4.32
CA LEU A 78 -17.87 -2.13 4.27
C LEU A 78 -18.83 -1.94 3.10
N GLU A 79 -19.14 -0.69 2.75
CA GLU A 79 -20.03 -0.35 1.63
C GLU A 79 -19.43 -0.78 0.29
N GLU A 80 -18.15 -0.49 0.08
CA GLU A 80 -17.41 -0.89 -1.14
C GLU A 80 -17.35 -2.41 -1.28
N LEU A 81 -17.10 -3.12 -0.18
CA LEU A 81 -17.06 -4.58 -0.18
C LEU A 81 -18.43 -5.19 -0.47
N LYS A 82 -19.49 -4.61 0.10
CA LYS A 82 -20.88 -5.03 -0.17
C LYS A 82 -21.23 -4.83 -1.65
N ALA A 83 -20.89 -3.67 -2.22
CA ALA A 83 -21.10 -3.36 -3.63
C ALA A 83 -20.26 -4.24 -4.59
N ALA A 84 -19.09 -4.71 -4.15
CA ALA A 84 -18.26 -5.66 -4.90
C ALA A 84 -18.67 -7.14 -4.71
N GLY A 85 -19.65 -7.43 -3.84
CA GLY A 85 -20.08 -8.80 -3.54
C GLY A 85 -19.04 -9.61 -2.75
N ILE A 86 -18.21 -8.95 -1.92
CA ILE A 86 -17.17 -9.59 -1.12
C ILE A 86 -17.52 -9.49 0.37
N GLN A 87 -17.61 -10.63 1.05
CA GLN A 87 -17.84 -10.65 2.49
C GLN A 87 -16.59 -10.18 3.27
N LYS A 88 -16.79 -9.37 4.32
CA LYS A 88 -15.71 -8.78 5.14
C LYS A 88 -14.69 -9.78 5.72
N ARG A 89 -15.14 -10.99 6.07
CA ARG A 89 -14.27 -12.06 6.60
C ARG A 89 -13.42 -12.70 5.51
N VAL A 90 -14.02 -12.95 4.35
CA VAL A 90 -13.36 -13.55 3.18
C VAL A 90 -12.33 -12.57 2.59
N ALA A 91 -12.64 -11.28 2.55
CA ALA A 91 -11.74 -10.22 2.06
C ALA A 91 -10.34 -10.29 2.67
N ARG A 92 -10.24 -10.45 4.00
CA ARG A 92 -8.94 -10.55 4.69
C ARG A 92 -8.14 -11.80 4.31
N THR A 93 -8.83 -12.91 4.05
CA THR A 93 -8.19 -14.18 3.67
C THR A 93 -7.59 -14.12 2.28
N ILE A 94 -8.29 -13.46 1.36
CA ILE A 94 -7.87 -13.25 -0.03
C ILE A 94 -6.69 -12.27 -0.13
N GLY A 95 -6.52 -11.38 0.84
CA GLY A 95 -5.50 -10.34 0.79
C GLY A 95 -6.05 -8.95 0.44
N ILE A 96 -7.28 -8.65 0.85
CA ILE A 96 -7.89 -7.32 0.75
C ILE A 96 -7.92 -6.69 2.16
N SER A 97 -7.37 -5.49 2.31
CA SER A 97 -7.38 -4.78 3.58
C SER A 97 -8.75 -4.17 3.86
N VAL A 98 -9.30 -4.35 5.07
CA VAL A 98 -10.62 -3.83 5.45
C VAL A 98 -10.48 -2.78 6.55
N ASP A 99 -11.12 -1.63 6.40
CA ASP A 99 -11.18 -0.56 7.42
C ASP A 99 -12.63 -0.25 7.81
N TYR A 100 -13.03 -0.68 9.00
CA TYR A 100 -14.41 -0.56 9.49
C TYR A 100 -14.86 0.87 9.81
N ARG A 101 -13.91 1.80 9.93
CA ARG A 101 -14.19 3.18 10.37
C ARG A 101 -14.44 4.15 9.23
N ARG A 102 -14.02 3.80 8.00
CA ARG A 102 -14.13 4.72 6.87
C ARG A 102 -15.56 4.70 6.33
N ARG A 103 -16.13 5.89 6.15
CA ARG A 103 -17.43 6.11 5.52
C ARG A 103 -17.22 6.82 4.19
N ASN A 104 -17.99 6.47 3.17
CA ASN A 104 -17.94 7.17 1.90
C ASN A 104 -18.96 8.30 1.90
N LYS A 105 -18.55 9.48 1.43
CA LYS A 105 -19.43 10.64 1.26
C LYS A 105 -19.77 10.89 -0.20
N SER A 106 -18.90 10.47 -1.11
CA SER A 106 -19.02 10.74 -2.54
C SER A 106 -19.14 9.45 -3.34
N VAL A 107 -20.01 9.47 -4.35
CA VAL A 107 -20.37 8.29 -5.15
C VAL A 107 -19.23 7.89 -6.08
N GLU A 108 -18.47 8.86 -6.60
CA GLU A 108 -17.36 8.63 -7.52
C GLU A 108 -16.24 7.82 -6.83
N SER A 109 -15.96 8.14 -5.56
CA SER A 109 -14.94 7.43 -4.79
C SER A 109 -15.33 5.98 -4.48
N LEU A 110 -16.63 5.75 -4.27
CA LEU A 110 -17.21 4.42 -4.08
C LEU A 110 -17.05 3.61 -5.37
N GLN A 111 -17.48 4.15 -6.51
CA GLN A 111 -17.41 3.49 -7.81
C GLN A 111 -15.97 3.15 -8.22
N GLN A 112 -15.04 4.10 -8.08
CA GLN A 112 -13.62 3.88 -8.41
C GLN A 112 -13.02 2.72 -7.59
N ASN A 113 -13.34 2.64 -6.30
CA ASN A 113 -12.82 1.59 -5.42
C ASN A 113 -13.53 0.24 -5.63
N VAL A 114 -14.83 0.23 -5.96
CA VAL A 114 -15.56 -0.98 -6.34
C VAL A 114 -14.99 -1.55 -7.64
N GLN A 115 -14.73 -0.70 -8.63
CA GLN A 115 -14.10 -1.11 -9.89
C GLN A 115 -12.71 -1.72 -9.62
N ARG A 116 -11.91 -1.09 -8.77
CA ARG A 116 -10.60 -1.62 -8.34
C ARG A 116 -10.70 -2.98 -7.65
N LEU A 117 -11.76 -3.24 -6.87
CA LEU A 117 -11.99 -4.55 -6.25
C LEU A 117 -12.36 -5.61 -7.29
N LYS A 118 -13.20 -5.26 -8.28
CA LYS A 118 -13.57 -6.16 -9.38
C LYS A 118 -12.36 -6.52 -10.24
N GLU A 119 -11.54 -5.54 -10.59
CA GLU A 119 -10.27 -5.74 -11.32
C GLU A 119 -9.27 -6.62 -10.56
N TYR A 120 -9.21 -6.47 -9.23
CA TYR A 120 -8.35 -7.32 -8.42
C TYR A 120 -8.88 -8.75 -8.37
N LYS A 121 -10.21 -8.93 -8.28
CA LYS A 121 -10.85 -10.25 -8.26
C LYS A 121 -10.64 -11.00 -9.56
N SER A 122 -10.69 -10.33 -10.73
CA SER A 122 -10.42 -10.98 -12.02
C SER A 122 -8.96 -11.40 -12.19
N LYS A 123 -8.02 -10.66 -11.60
CA LYS A 123 -6.57 -10.97 -11.64
C LYS A 123 -6.14 -11.97 -10.56
N LEU A 124 -7.01 -12.28 -9.59
CA LEU A 124 -6.67 -13.13 -8.48
C LEU A 124 -6.77 -14.60 -8.88
N ILE A 125 -5.66 -15.33 -8.75
CA ILE A 125 -5.63 -16.78 -8.86
C ILE A 125 -5.73 -17.37 -7.46
N LEU A 126 -6.83 -18.08 -7.17
CA LEU A 126 -7.03 -18.75 -5.89
C LEU A 126 -6.60 -20.22 -6.02
N VAL A 127 -5.60 -20.59 -5.21
CA VAL A 127 -5.10 -21.96 -5.15
C VAL A 127 -5.97 -22.76 -4.18
N PRO A 128 -6.46 -23.95 -4.57
CA PRO A 128 -7.27 -24.80 -3.70
C PRO A 128 -6.46 -25.23 -2.48
N ARG A 129 -7.12 -25.32 -1.32
CA ARG A 129 -6.46 -25.80 -0.07
C ARG A 129 -6.08 -27.28 -0.14
N LYS A 130 -6.89 -28.07 -0.83
CA LYS A 130 -6.66 -29.50 -1.09
C LYS A 130 -6.73 -29.72 -2.59
N ALA A 131 -5.64 -30.17 -3.20
CA ALA A 131 -5.58 -30.39 -4.65
C ALA A 131 -6.64 -31.37 -5.15
N ALA A 132 -6.97 -32.39 -4.36
CA ALA A 132 -7.96 -33.42 -4.70
C ALA A 132 -9.42 -32.95 -4.63
N LYS A 133 -9.73 -31.81 -4.00
CA LYS A 133 -11.10 -31.30 -3.84
C LYS A 133 -11.15 -29.80 -4.12
N PRO A 134 -11.02 -29.38 -5.41
CA PRO A 134 -11.14 -27.98 -5.78
C PRO A 134 -12.58 -27.49 -5.56
N ALA A 135 -12.73 -26.31 -4.98
CA ALA A 135 -14.01 -25.63 -4.89
C ALA A 135 -14.31 -24.86 -6.19
N LYS A 136 -15.58 -24.48 -6.40
CA LYS A 136 -16.04 -23.76 -7.60
C LYS A 136 -15.31 -22.43 -7.89
N ALA A 137 -14.66 -21.84 -6.88
CA ALA A 137 -13.94 -20.57 -6.99
C ALA A 137 -12.42 -20.73 -7.14
N ASP A 138 -11.92 -21.97 -7.17
CA ASP A 138 -10.50 -22.28 -7.28
C ASP A 138 -10.08 -22.36 -8.76
N ALA A 139 -8.84 -21.99 -9.06
CA ALA A 139 -8.29 -22.08 -10.41
C ALA A 139 -7.98 -23.55 -10.79
N SER A 140 -8.15 -23.90 -12.07
CA SER A 140 -7.76 -25.21 -12.59
C SER A 140 -6.23 -25.39 -12.58
N VAL A 141 -5.81 -26.66 -12.45
CA VAL A 141 -4.46 -27.13 -12.12
C VAL A 141 -3.35 -26.62 -13.05
N SER A 142 -3.69 -26.17 -14.27
CA SER A 142 -2.72 -25.70 -15.28
C SER A 142 -2.00 -24.39 -14.94
N SER A 143 -2.41 -23.69 -13.88
CA SER A 143 -1.92 -22.35 -13.53
C SER A 143 -0.94 -22.28 -12.34
N THR A 144 -0.43 -23.40 -11.83
CA THR A 144 0.51 -23.41 -10.69
C THR A 144 1.62 -24.45 -10.84
N PRO A 145 2.92 -24.20 -10.52
CA PRO A 145 3.46 -23.16 -9.62
C PRO A 145 4.55 -22.22 -10.23
N LEU A 146 4.87 -22.32 -11.53
CA LEU A 146 6.06 -21.66 -12.11
C LEU A 146 5.82 -20.25 -12.70
N THR A 147 4.58 -19.84 -12.97
CA THR A 147 4.32 -18.70 -13.87
C THR A 147 4.25 -17.32 -13.23
N LEU A 148 4.35 -17.14 -11.91
CA LEU A 148 4.14 -15.82 -11.31
C LEU A 148 5.20 -15.40 -10.29
N PHE A 149 6.46 -15.38 -10.72
CA PHE A 149 7.38 -14.30 -10.33
C PHE A 149 7.09 -13.05 -11.18
N SER A 150 5.83 -12.61 -11.26
CA SER A 150 5.54 -11.28 -11.83
C SER A 150 6.04 -10.24 -10.83
N PHE A 151 7.27 -9.79 -11.07
CA PHE A 151 7.90 -8.68 -10.39
C PHE A 151 6.91 -7.51 -10.33
N GLY A 152 6.57 -7.12 -9.11
CA GLY A 152 5.46 -6.22 -8.83
C GLY A 152 5.65 -4.82 -9.40
N ILE A 153 5.24 -4.60 -10.65
CA ILE A 153 4.82 -3.28 -11.13
C ILE A 153 3.33 -3.17 -10.82
N GLY A 154 3.04 -2.93 -9.54
CA GLY A 154 1.67 -2.58 -9.15
C GLY A 154 1.35 -1.23 -9.76
N SER A 155 0.48 -1.23 -10.79
CA SER A 155 -0.23 -0.09 -11.39
C SER A 155 0.11 1.23 -10.70
N GLY A 156 1.20 1.84 -11.17
CA GLY A 156 1.58 3.19 -10.78
C GLY A 156 0.42 4.12 -11.11
N PHE A 157 0.23 5.12 -10.26
CA PHE A 157 -0.72 6.20 -10.50
C PHE A 157 -0.23 6.97 -11.74
N PHE A 158 -0.60 6.54 -12.94
CA PHE A 158 -0.39 7.32 -14.15
C PHE A 158 -1.40 8.48 -14.08
N ARG A 159 -0.91 9.69 -13.85
CA ARG A 159 -1.67 10.90 -14.16
C ARG A 159 -1.94 10.85 -15.66
N SER A 160 -3.18 10.56 -16.04
CA SER A 160 -3.71 10.98 -17.34
C SER A 160 -3.74 12.50 -17.31
N VAL A 161 -2.67 13.13 -17.77
CA VAL A 161 -2.75 14.53 -18.19
C VAL A 161 -3.49 14.46 -19.52
N CYS A 162 -4.75 14.88 -19.52
CA CYS A 162 -5.43 15.28 -20.74
C CYS A 162 -4.63 16.43 -21.35
N SER A 163 -3.76 16.12 -22.30
CA SER A 163 -3.36 17.08 -23.33
C SER A 163 -4.50 17.14 -24.35
N GLY A 164 -5.51 17.95 -24.03
CA GLY A 164 -6.51 18.41 -24.98
C GLY A 164 -6.10 19.81 -25.44
N ILE A 165 -5.75 19.90 -26.73
CA ILE A 165 -6.23 20.93 -27.67
C ILE A 165 -6.39 22.33 -27.05
N ILE A 166 -5.35 23.16 -27.20
CA ILE A 166 -5.24 24.35 -28.07
C ILE A 166 -3.74 24.63 -28.21
#